data_AF-A0A6N6Z909-F1
#
_entry.id   AF-A0A6N6Z909-F1
#
_cell.length_a   1.000
_cell.length_b   1.000
_cell.length_c   1.000
_cell.angle_alpha   90.00
_cell.angle_beta   90.00
_cell.angle_gamma   90.00
#
_symmetry.space_group_name_H-M   'P 1'
#
loop_
_entity.id
_entity.type
_entity.pdbx_description
1 polymer ?
#
loop_
_entity_poly.entity_id
_entity_poly.type
_entity_poly.pdbx_seq_one_letter_code
_entity_poly.pdbx_strand_id
1 'polypeptide(L)'
;MDNRNMDKEMTTIPTSSSGAWYIVRIPQGWHVWTVRLDEVDDEEETGHYTMWPEVAVFLGRAWSAELGKPSTLLRRQLMDHPHGFPRGRVVVSSGAATIFSGLEPQVDALRPFIESAFGVTGHARWQWDDHERVISEDKRAVQGILGLAEDWPSVDAEELFS
;
A
#
# COMPACT_ATOMS: atom_id res chain seq x y z
N MET A 1 -30.66 -33.86 -28.24
CA MET A 1 -29.97 -32.65 -28.74
C MET A 1 -29.78 -31.77 -27.55
N ASP A 2 -28.58 -31.74 -27.00
CA ASP A 2 -28.31 -31.12 -25.70
C ASP A 2 -27.13 -30.15 -25.89
N ASN A 3 -27.47 -28.88 -26.15
CA ASN A 3 -26.52 -27.78 -26.27
C ASN A 3 -26.10 -27.38 -24.86
N ARG A 4 -25.09 -28.07 -24.32
CA ARG A 4 -24.35 -27.56 -23.16
C ARG A 4 -23.39 -26.48 -23.64
N ASN A 5 -23.88 -25.24 -23.59
CA ASN A 5 -23.09 -24.03 -23.58
C ASN A 5 -22.12 -24.14 -22.39
N MET A 6 -20.88 -24.55 -22.68
CA MET A 6 -19.78 -24.40 -21.74
C MET A 6 -19.40 -22.93 -21.78
N ASP A 7 -20.00 -22.15 -20.88
CA ASP A 7 -19.45 -20.87 -20.47
C ASP A 7 -18.05 -21.16 -19.92
N LYS A 8 -17.04 -21.04 -20.79
CA LYS A 8 -15.67 -20.81 -20.37
C LYS A 8 -15.72 -19.49 -19.62
N GLU A 9 -15.75 -19.56 -18.30
CA GLU A 9 -15.26 -18.48 -17.45
C GLU A 9 -13.86 -18.14 -17.96
N MET A 10 -13.81 -17.11 -18.80
CA MET A 10 -12.58 -16.52 -19.26
C MET A 10 -12.04 -15.84 -18.02
N THR A 11 -11.24 -16.58 -17.27
CA THR A 11 -10.46 -16.05 -16.15
C THR A 11 -9.57 -14.96 -16.76
N THR A 12 -10.06 -13.74 -16.79
CA THR A 12 -9.35 -12.59 -17.33
C THR A 12 -8.10 -12.44 -16.49
N ILE A 13 -6.96 -12.70 -17.10
CA ILE A 13 -5.67 -12.40 -16.50
C ILE A 13 -5.71 -10.90 -16.17
N PRO A 14 -5.44 -10.49 -14.93
CA PRO A 14 -5.45 -9.08 -14.56
C PRO A 14 -4.49 -8.33 -15.50
N THR A 15 -5.00 -7.31 -16.19
CA THR A 15 -4.15 -6.44 -17.01
C THR A 15 -3.16 -5.73 -16.10
N SER A 16 -1.89 -5.68 -16.48
CA SER A 16 -0.87 -4.95 -15.71
C SER A 16 -1.25 -3.48 -15.58
N SER A 17 -1.12 -2.92 -14.39
CA SER A 17 -1.43 -1.50 -14.13
C SER A 17 -0.38 -0.82 -13.28
N SER A 18 -0.19 0.48 -13.54
CA SER A 18 0.50 1.39 -12.62
C SER A 18 -0.36 1.65 -11.37
N GLY A 19 0.24 2.18 -10.32
CA GLY A 19 -0.48 2.59 -9.12
C GLY A 19 0.42 2.74 -7.90
N ALA A 20 -0.18 2.73 -6.72
CA ALA A 20 0.50 2.91 -5.45
C ALA A 20 0.03 1.89 -4.41
N TRP A 21 0.89 1.59 -3.45
CA TRP A 21 0.61 0.62 -2.40
C TRP A 21 1.18 1.03 -1.05
N TYR A 22 0.54 0.53 0.00
CA TYR A 22 1.02 0.55 1.38
C TYR A 22 1.05 -0.87 1.93
N ILE A 23 2.00 -1.12 2.84
CA ILE A 23 1.97 -2.26 3.75
C ILE A 23 1.57 -1.74 5.12
N VAL A 24 0.32 -1.97 5.50
CA VAL A 24 -0.23 -1.47 6.76
C VAL A 24 -0.39 -2.57 7.79
N ARG A 25 -0.37 -2.20 9.07
CA ARG A 25 -0.67 -3.12 10.17
C ARG A 25 -2.15 -3.01 10.57
N ILE A 26 -2.92 -4.07 10.34
CA ILE A 26 -4.28 -4.27 10.90
C ILE A 26 -4.19 -5.24 12.07
N PRO A 27 -5.18 -5.40 12.97
CA PRO A 27 -5.04 -6.29 14.13
C PRO A 27 -4.61 -7.74 13.77
N GLN A 28 -5.08 -8.27 12.65
CA GLN A 28 -4.81 -9.64 12.21
C GLN A 28 -3.41 -9.86 11.61
N GLY A 29 -2.71 -8.80 11.20
CA GLY A 29 -1.39 -8.92 10.60
C GLY A 29 -1.01 -7.74 9.70
N TRP A 30 0.08 -7.92 8.97
CA TRP A 30 0.47 -7.02 7.90
C TRP A 30 -0.41 -7.24 6.67
N HIS A 31 -0.82 -6.16 6.03
CA HIS A 31 -1.76 -6.17 4.90
C HIS A 31 -1.26 -5.23 3.80
N VAL A 32 -1.35 -5.68 2.55
CA VAL A 32 -1.07 -4.85 1.37
C VAL A 32 -2.35 -4.14 0.97
N TRP A 33 -2.32 -2.81 0.99
CA TRP A 33 -3.39 -1.95 0.49
C TRP A 33 -2.93 -1.29 -0.81
N THR A 34 -3.74 -1.33 -1.87
CA THR A 34 -3.33 -0.89 -3.22
C THR A 34 -4.39 -0.02 -3.88
N VAL A 35 -3.95 0.90 -4.72
CA VAL A 35 -4.78 1.64 -5.69
C VAL A 35 -4.12 1.51 -7.06
N ARG A 36 -4.90 1.18 -8.08
CA ARG A 36 -4.43 1.11 -9.46
C ARG A 36 -4.83 2.39 -10.21
N LEU A 37 -3.96 2.90 -11.08
CA LEU A 37 -4.25 4.11 -11.85
C LEU A 37 -5.38 3.92 -12.87
N ASP A 38 -5.59 2.70 -13.38
CA ASP A 38 -6.71 2.40 -14.28
C ASP A 38 -8.09 2.43 -13.60
N GLU A 39 -8.12 2.66 -12.29
CA GLU A 39 -9.33 2.84 -11.47
C GLU A 39 -9.59 4.32 -11.12
N VAL A 40 -8.72 5.25 -11.54
CA VAL A 40 -8.79 6.68 -11.19
C VAL A 40 -8.74 7.54 -12.46
N ASP A 41 -9.70 8.47 -12.59
CA ASP A 41 -9.86 9.29 -13.80
C ASP A 41 -8.79 10.40 -13.98
N ASP A 42 -7.82 10.53 -13.07
CA ASP A 42 -6.85 11.64 -13.06
C ASP A 42 -5.40 11.15 -12.86
N GLU A 43 -4.67 11.05 -13.97
CA GLU A 43 -3.32 10.47 -14.05
C GLU A 43 -2.22 11.36 -13.40
N GLU A 44 -2.46 12.65 -13.21
CA GLU A 44 -1.38 13.62 -12.92
C GLU A 44 -1.03 13.79 -11.43
N GLU A 45 -1.88 13.39 -10.48
CA GLU A 45 -1.63 13.61 -9.03
C GLU A 45 -1.97 12.41 -8.13
N THR A 46 -2.00 11.19 -8.67
CA THR A 46 -2.23 9.99 -7.84
C THR A 46 -0.98 9.61 -7.02
N GLY A 47 -0.61 10.50 -6.10
CA GLY A 47 0.46 10.32 -5.11
C GLY A 47 -0.07 9.77 -3.79
N HIS A 48 0.84 9.34 -2.93
CA HIS A 48 0.56 8.82 -1.58
C HIS A 48 -0.40 9.69 -0.74
N TYR A 49 -0.44 11.00 -0.98
CA TYR A 49 -1.34 11.95 -0.32
C TYR A 49 -2.81 11.80 -0.70
N THR A 50 -3.13 11.46 -1.95
CA THR A 50 -4.52 11.31 -2.39
C THR A 50 -5.12 10.00 -1.89
N MET A 51 -4.30 8.95 -1.78
CA MET A 51 -4.73 7.63 -1.29
C MET A 51 -4.77 7.50 0.24
N TRP A 52 -3.90 8.23 0.97
CA TRP A 52 -3.81 8.12 2.42
C TRP A 52 -5.14 8.32 3.18
N PRO A 53 -6.03 9.27 2.81
CA PRO A 53 -7.34 9.40 3.45
C PRO A 53 -8.14 8.10 3.52
N GLU A 54 -8.07 7.27 2.48
CA GLU A 54 -8.78 5.99 2.43
C GLU A 54 -8.09 4.92 3.29
N VAL A 55 -6.75 4.89 3.27
CA VAL A 55 -5.95 4.04 4.15
C VAL A 55 -6.26 4.36 5.62
N ALA A 56 -6.33 5.64 5.99
CA ALA A 56 -6.66 6.08 7.34
C ALA A 56 -8.09 5.70 7.74
N VAL A 57 -9.07 5.77 6.81
CA VAL A 57 -10.44 5.27 7.05
C VAL A 57 -10.43 3.77 7.29
N PHE A 58 -9.71 3.01 6.47
CA PHE A 58 -9.59 1.56 6.58
C PHE A 58 -8.97 1.15 7.93
N LEU A 59 -7.82 1.73 8.27
CA LEU A 59 -7.14 1.50 9.55
C LEU A 59 -8.01 1.90 10.74
N GLY A 60 -8.64 3.06 10.69
CA GLY A 60 -9.53 3.53 11.75
C GLY A 60 -10.69 2.56 12.00
N ARG A 61 -11.24 1.94 10.96
CA ARG A 61 -12.26 0.89 11.10
C ARG A 61 -11.68 -0.40 11.66
N ALA A 62 -10.54 -0.86 11.12
CA ALA A 62 -9.90 -2.10 11.53
C ALA A 62 -9.52 -2.12 13.02
N TRP A 63 -9.05 -0.99 13.55
CA TRP A 63 -8.57 -0.87 14.93
C TRP A 63 -9.60 -0.38 15.95
N SER A 64 -10.76 0.10 15.51
CA SER A 64 -11.75 0.73 16.41
C SER A 64 -12.19 -0.18 17.55
N ALA A 65 -12.50 -1.45 17.24
CA ALA A 65 -12.94 -2.42 18.24
C ALA A 65 -11.80 -2.81 19.19
N GLU A 66 -10.60 -3.04 18.65
CA GLU A 66 -9.43 -3.47 19.42
C GLU A 66 -8.99 -2.41 20.44
N LEU A 67 -9.05 -1.13 20.06
CA LEU A 67 -8.59 -0.02 20.90
C LEU A 67 -9.69 0.61 21.75
N GLY A 68 -10.95 0.19 21.58
CA GLY A 68 -12.10 0.84 22.23
C GLY A 68 -12.24 2.33 21.88
N LYS A 69 -11.77 2.74 20.70
CA LYS A 69 -11.78 4.14 20.21
C LYS A 69 -12.69 4.28 19.00
N PRO A 70 -13.40 5.41 18.81
CA PRO A 70 -14.17 5.65 17.61
C PRO A 70 -13.29 5.64 16.34
N SER A 71 -13.74 4.95 15.29
CA SER A 71 -13.01 4.89 14.01
C SER A 71 -12.77 6.27 13.39
N THR A 72 -13.68 7.23 13.61
CA THR A 72 -13.54 8.63 13.15
C THR A 72 -12.42 9.37 13.88
N LEU A 73 -12.21 9.10 15.18
CA LEU A 73 -11.10 9.65 15.94
C LEU A 73 -9.77 9.07 15.45
N LEU A 74 -9.69 7.75 15.31
CA LEU A 74 -8.49 7.07 14.81
C LEU A 74 -8.11 7.55 13.41
N ARG A 75 -9.08 7.59 12.49
CA ARG A 75 -8.89 8.16 11.15
C ARG A 75 -8.27 9.55 11.24
N ARG A 76 -8.88 10.47 12.01
CA ARG A 76 -8.41 11.85 12.13
C ARG A 76 -6.97 11.93 12.63
N GLN A 77 -6.59 11.11 13.61
CA GLN A 77 -5.22 11.07 14.12
C GLN A 77 -4.24 10.51 13.09
N LEU A 78 -4.65 9.51 12.32
CA LEU A 78 -3.81 8.90 11.29
C LEU A 78 -3.61 9.82 10.08
N MET A 79 -4.56 10.71 9.77
CA MET A 79 -4.51 11.59 8.59
C MET A 79 -3.19 12.35 8.44
N ASP A 80 -2.57 12.73 9.56
CA ASP A 80 -1.37 13.57 9.56
C ASP A 80 -0.06 12.76 9.40
N HIS A 81 -0.15 11.43 9.26
CA HIS A 81 1.03 10.53 9.27
C HIS A 81 1.10 9.56 8.06
N PRO A 82 1.03 10.07 6.81
CA PRO A 82 1.04 9.23 5.61
C PRO A 82 2.33 8.45 5.41
N HIS A 83 3.44 8.86 6.02
CA HIS A 83 4.73 8.22 5.81
C HIS A 83 5.10 7.22 6.91
N GLY A 84 4.14 6.84 7.76
CA GLY A 84 4.38 5.98 8.92
C GLY A 84 4.45 4.48 8.59
N PHE A 85 4.02 4.06 7.41
CA PHE A 85 4.04 2.67 6.94
C PHE A 85 4.88 2.50 5.68
N PRO A 86 5.47 1.30 5.46
CA PRO A 86 6.14 1.00 4.20
C PRO A 86 5.18 1.21 3.03
N ARG A 87 5.69 1.82 1.97
CA ARG A 87 4.90 2.22 0.81
C ARG A 87 5.73 2.13 -0.46
N GLY A 88 5.06 2.29 -1.57
CA GLY A 88 5.73 2.36 -2.86
C GLY A 88 4.76 2.58 -3.99
N ARG A 89 5.31 2.52 -5.20
CA ARG A 89 4.57 2.72 -6.44
C ARG A 89 4.95 1.70 -7.48
N VAL A 90 4.03 1.42 -8.38
CA VAL A 90 4.23 0.58 -9.55
C VAL A 90 4.08 1.44 -10.79
N VAL A 91 5.06 1.37 -11.67
CA VAL A 91 5.06 2.05 -12.96
C VAL A 91 5.10 0.97 -14.04
N VAL A 92 4.04 0.91 -14.83
CA VAL A 92 3.94 0.05 -16.02
C VAL A 92 4.08 0.95 -17.25
N SER A 93 5.13 0.72 -18.03
CA SER A 93 5.40 1.48 -19.26
C SER A 93 5.92 0.55 -20.34
N SER A 94 5.34 0.63 -21.55
CA SER A 94 5.75 -0.17 -22.71
C SER A 94 5.88 -1.68 -22.44
N GLY A 95 5.00 -2.24 -21.60
CA GLY A 95 4.98 -3.66 -21.24
C GLY A 95 6.02 -4.09 -20.21
N ALA A 96 6.80 -3.16 -19.65
CA ALA A 96 7.69 -3.40 -18.52
C ALA A 96 7.10 -2.81 -17.23
N ALA A 97 7.23 -3.54 -16.12
CA ALA A 97 6.81 -3.10 -14.80
C ALA A 97 8.02 -2.82 -13.91
N THR A 98 8.03 -1.66 -13.25
CA THR A 98 9.00 -1.33 -12.21
C THR A 98 8.25 -1.04 -10.91
N ILE A 99 8.69 -1.65 -9.82
CA ILE A 99 8.15 -1.40 -8.48
C ILE A 99 9.20 -0.64 -7.68
N PHE A 100 8.83 0.52 -7.19
CA PHE A 100 9.65 1.36 -6.32
C PHE A 100 9.24 1.14 -4.86
N SER A 101 10.21 0.98 -3.97
CA SER A 101 9.99 0.76 -2.54
C SER A 101 11.12 1.31 -1.67
N GLY A 102 10.84 1.46 -0.38
CA GLY A 102 11.88 1.56 0.65
C GLY A 102 12.61 0.22 0.89
N LEU A 103 13.37 0.15 2.00
CA LEU A 103 14.21 -1.00 2.39
C LEU A 103 13.60 -1.85 3.52
N GLU A 104 12.30 -1.74 3.74
CA GLU A 104 11.63 -2.39 4.87
C GLU A 104 11.45 -3.91 4.62
N PRO A 105 11.83 -4.80 5.55
CA PRO A 105 11.73 -6.26 5.38
C PRO A 105 10.33 -6.78 5.04
N GLN A 106 9.29 -6.06 5.46
CA GLN A 106 7.90 -6.36 5.16
C GLN A 106 7.65 -6.37 3.64
N VAL A 107 8.39 -5.56 2.89
CA VAL A 107 8.31 -5.49 1.42
C VAL A 107 8.72 -6.82 0.80
N ASP A 108 9.80 -7.44 1.29
CA ASP A 108 10.26 -8.73 0.77
C ASP A 108 9.26 -9.85 1.06
N ALA A 109 8.69 -9.87 2.26
CA ALA A 109 7.70 -10.87 2.66
C ALA A 109 6.38 -10.74 1.88
N LEU A 110 6.00 -9.52 1.49
CA LEU A 110 4.72 -9.24 0.84
C LEU A 110 4.84 -8.96 -0.66
N ARG A 111 6.04 -9.04 -1.23
CA ARG A 111 6.35 -8.85 -2.65
C ARG A 111 5.38 -9.60 -3.58
N PRO A 112 5.08 -10.90 -3.38
CA PRO A 112 4.15 -11.61 -4.27
C PRO A 112 2.72 -11.03 -4.26
N PHE A 113 2.28 -10.49 -3.12
CA PHE A 113 0.95 -9.88 -3.00
C PHE A 113 0.91 -8.52 -3.70
N ILE A 114 1.98 -7.72 -3.57
CA ILE A 114 2.12 -6.45 -4.29
C ILE A 114 2.11 -6.72 -5.79
N GLU A 115 2.97 -7.60 -6.28
CA GLU A 115 3.02 -7.90 -7.72
C GLU A 115 1.69 -8.46 -8.25
N SER A 116 1.02 -9.32 -7.48
CA SER A 116 -0.28 -9.87 -7.86
C SER A 116 -1.37 -8.80 -7.94
N ALA A 117 -1.37 -7.81 -7.06
CA ALA A 117 -2.36 -6.74 -7.05
C ALA A 117 -2.30 -5.89 -8.34
N PHE A 118 -1.10 -5.74 -8.90
CA PHE A 118 -0.87 -4.98 -10.13
C PHE A 118 -0.78 -5.84 -11.39
N GLY A 119 -0.95 -7.17 -11.31
CA GLY A 119 -0.86 -8.06 -12.47
C GLY A 119 0.54 -8.15 -13.06
N VAL A 120 1.59 -8.11 -12.23
CA VAL A 120 3.01 -8.08 -12.64
C VAL A 120 3.87 -9.18 -12.00
N THR A 121 3.25 -10.23 -11.46
CA THR A 121 3.87 -11.35 -10.75
C THR A 121 5.06 -11.95 -11.51
N GLY A 122 6.25 -11.92 -10.90
CA GLY A 122 7.48 -12.48 -11.46
C GLY A 122 8.06 -11.73 -12.66
N HIS A 123 7.46 -10.60 -13.05
CA HIS A 123 7.84 -9.82 -14.24
C HIS A 123 8.29 -8.40 -13.92
N ALA A 124 8.07 -7.92 -12.69
CA ALA A 124 8.46 -6.60 -12.27
C ALA A 124 9.94 -6.51 -11.85
N ARG A 125 10.58 -5.39 -12.19
CA ARG A 125 11.87 -5.00 -11.64
C ARG A 125 11.66 -4.21 -10.37
N TRP A 126 12.22 -4.68 -9.26
CA TRP A 126 12.26 -3.93 -8.00
C TRP A 126 13.39 -2.91 -8.02
N GLN A 127 13.09 -1.67 -7.63
CA GLN A 127 14.04 -0.57 -7.49
C GLN A 127 13.83 0.09 -6.14
N TRP A 128 14.94 0.41 -5.50
CA TRP A 128 14.93 1.18 -4.27
C TRP A 128 14.75 2.67 -4.59
N ASP A 129 13.91 3.34 -3.79
CA ASP A 129 13.65 4.77 -3.87
C ASP A 129 13.58 5.35 -2.46
N ASP A 130 14.49 6.27 -2.13
CA ASP A 130 14.53 6.93 -0.81
C ASP A 130 13.20 7.64 -0.50
N HIS A 131 12.53 8.20 -1.52
CA HIS A 131 11.23 8.87 -1.34
C HIS A 131 10.12 7.94 -0.83
N GLU A 132 10.31 6.63 -0.91
CA GLU A 132 9.35 5.63 -0.46
C GLU A 132 9.64 5.11 0.96
N ARG A 133 10.74 5.54 1.58
CA ARG A 133 11.10 5.11 2.94
C ARG A 133 10.12 5.65 3.98
N VAL A 134 9.96 4.87 5.05
CA VAL A 134 9.19 5.27 6.23
C VAL A 134 9.86 6.43 6.97
N ILE A 135 9.09 7.44 7.37
CA ILE A 135 9.59 8.56 8.19
C ILE A 135 9.44 8.21 9.68
N SER A 136 10.52 8.37 10.45
CA SER A 136 10.64 8.00 11.87
C SER A 136 9.61 8.70 12.76
N GLU A 137 9.28 9.95 12.49
CA GLU A 137 8.26 10.70 13.23
C GLU A 137 6.87 10.12 13.02
N ASP A 138 6.45 9.96 11.75
CA ASP A 138 5.17 9.37 11.40
C ASP A 138 5.04 7.93 11.90
N LYS A 139 6.10 7.12 11.79
CA LYS A 139 6.12 5.75 12.34
C LYS A 139 5.78 5.76 13.83
N ARG A 140 6.46 6.59 14.62
CA ARG A 140 6.24 6.69 16.07
C ARG A 140 4.83 7.15 16.39
N ALA A 141 4.30 8.12 15.64
CA ALA A 141 2.94 8.60 15.81
C ALA A 141 1.91 7.50 15.52
N VAL A 142 2.05 6.80 14.40
CA VAL A 142 1.21 5.65 14.03
C VAL A 142 1.28 4.55 15.08
N GLN A 143 2.48 4.19 15.55
CA GLN A 143 2.66 3.21 16.63
C GLN A 143 1.91 3.63 17.90
N GLY A 144 2.00 4.90 18.29
CA GLY A 144 1.28 5.43 19.45
C GLY A 144 -0.24 5.47 19.28
N ILE A 145 -0.73 5.81 18.08
CA ILE A 145 -2.17 5.85 17.77
C ILE A 145 -2.76 4.45 17.82
N LEU A 146 -2.08 3.49 17.19
CA LEU A 146 -2.54 2.11 17.00
C LEU A 146 -2.11 1.14 18.12
N GLY A 147 -1.28 1.57 19.07
CA GLY A 147 -0.79 0.73 20.16
C GLY A 147 0.18 -0.37 19.70
N LEU A 148 0.98 -0.11 18.66
CA LEU A 148 1.91 -1.08 18.09
C LEU A 148 3.25 -1.08 18.84
N ALA A 149 3.77 -2.27 19.12
CA ALA A 149 5.11 -2.47 19.70
C ALA A 149 6.14 -2.98 18.67
N GLU A 150 5.68 -3.37 17.49
CA GLU A 150 6.53 -3.85 16.40
C GLU A 150 7.33 -2.68 15.81
N ASP A 151 8.58 -2.94 15.43
CA ASP A 151 9.45 -1.94 14.78
C ASP A 151 9.70 -2.31 13.31
N TRP A 152 9.90 -1.28 12.49
CA TRP A 152 10.30 -1.42 11.09
C TRP A 152 11.25 -0.29 10.70
N PRO A 153 12.16 -0.50 9.73
CA PRO A 153 13.12 0.52 9.33
C PRO A 153 12.45 1.84 8.97
N SER A 154 13.07 2.94 9.35
CA SER A 154 12.63 4.30 9.05
C SER A 154 13.84 5.23 8.93
N VAL A 155 13.61 6.43 8.42
CA VAL A 155 14.58 7.53 8.35
C VAL A 155 14.08 8.76 9.04
N ASP A 156 15.02 9.58 9.49
CA ASP A 156 14.69 10.94 9.87
C ASP A 156 14.37 11.76 8.62
N ALA A 157 13.37 12.64 8.70
CA ALA A 157 12.91 13.41 7.55
C ALA A 157 14.03 14.27 6.94
N GLU A 158 15.00 14.69 7.74
CA GLU A 158 16.18 15.45 7.32
C GLU A 158 17.06 14.68 6.33
N GLU A 159 17.11 13.35 6.43
CA GLU A 159 17.92 12.49 5.54
C GLU A 159 17.33 12.34 4.13
N LEU A 160 16.03 12.62 3.95
CA LEU A 160 15.35 12.52 2.66
C LEU A 160 15.58 13.74 1.76
N PHE A 161 15.98 14.86 2.34
CA PHE A 161 16.13 16.15 1.64
C PHE A 161 17.57 16.68 1.63
N SER A 162 18.52 15.91 2.15
CA SER A 162 19.96 16.21 2.15
C SER A 162 20.66 15.66 0.93
#